data_AF-A0A9W6ZR13-F1
#
_entry.id   AF-A0A9W6ZR13-F1
#
_cell.length_a   1.000
_cell.length_b   1.000
_cell.length_c   1.000
_cell.angle_alpha   90.00
_cell.angle_beta   90.00
_cell.angle_gamma   90.00
#
_symmetry.space_group_name_H-M   'P 1'
#
loop_
_entity.id
_entity.type
_entity.pdbx_description
1 polymer ?
#
loop_
_entity_poly.entity_id
_entity_poly.type
_entity_poly.pdbx_seq_one_letter_code
_entity_poly.pdbx_strand_id
1 'polypeptide(L)'
;MTSREFTEGEHAVFVDALSEATASIPLSRPGAEVFANIATKIGRPVEEVTSHAYRYFIKLQSSALDLQTNLNPTLSLNLEGGGSQVGAAWTAEDDIRFEKLLTVHPAGEDRWDKIGSAMTPNKPPIEVRQAYSRLLADVFKIECGIDE
;
A
#
# COMPACT_ATOMS: atom_id res chain seq x y z
N MET A 1 -14.48 7.94 -17.54
CA MET A 1 -13.56 7.74 -18.68
C MET A 1 -12.80 6.45 -18.39
N THR A 2 -12.91 5.44 -19.24
CA THR A 2 -12.26 4.13 -19.03
C THR A 2 -10.78 4.22 -19.38
N SER A 3 -9.93 4.46 -18.38
CA SER A 3 -8.47 4.45 -18.56
C SER A 3 -8.01 3.05 -18.98
N ARG A 4 -7.30 2.98 -20.10
CA ARG A 4 -6.79 1.74 -20.70
C ARG A 4 -5.72 1.13 -19.79
N GLU A 5 -5.86 -0.15 -19.45
CA GLU A 5 -4.89 -0.85 -18.59
C GLU A 5 -3.46 -0.82 -19.19
N PHE A 6 -2.45 -0.82 -18.30
CA PHE A 6 -1.04 -0.93 -18.70
C PHE A 6 -0.78 -2.30 -19.30
N THR A 7 -0.19 -2.33 -20.48
CA THR A 7 0.32 -3.57 -21.08
C THR A 7 1.55 -4.07 -20.34
N GLU A 8 1.91 -5.34 -20.53
CA GLU A 8 3.10 -5.95 -19.93
C GLU A 8 4.39 -5.18 -20.30
N GLY A 9 4.50 -4.72 -21.55
CA GLY A 9 5.63 -3.91 -22.01
C GLY A 9 5.70 -2.53 -21.34
N GLU A 10 4.57 -1.84 -21.19
CA GLU A 10 4.51 -0.58 -20.45
C GLU A 10 4.81 -0.77 -18.96
N HIS A 11 4.35 -1.88 -18.37
CA HIS A 11 4.65 -2.22 -16.99
C HIS A 11 6.14 -2.54 -16.78
N ALA A 12 6.79 -3.24 -17.72
CA ALA A 12 8.22 -3.51 -17.65
C ALA A 12 9.04 -2.20 -17.66
N VAL A 13 8.71 -1.28 -18.56
CA VAL A 13 9.35 0.06 -18.61
C VAL A 13 9.07 0.86 -17.34
N PHE A 14 7.85 0.76 -16.79
CA PHE A 14 7.51 1.37 -15.51
C PHE A 14 8.39 0.86 -14.37
N VAL A 15 8.53 -0.47 -14.22
CA VAL A 15 9.34 -1.06 -13.14
C VAL A 15 10.82 -0.74 -13.30
N ASP A 16 11.34 -0.80 -14.53
CA ASP A 16 12.71 -0.43 -14.83
C ASP A 16 13.00 1.04 -14.44
N ALA A 17 12.18 1.97 -14.94
CA ALA A 17 12.32 3.39 -14.64
C ALA A 17 12.11 3.71 -13.15
N LEU A 18 11.20 2.99 -12.49
CA LEU A 18 10.97 3.11 -11.05
C LEU A 18 12.19 2.61 -10.26
N SER A 19 12.80 1.50 -10.67
CA SER A 19 14.00 0.96 -10.02
C SER A 19 15.18 1.93 -10.16
N GLU A 20 15.36 2.54 -11.33
CA GLU A 20 16.38 3.57 -11.58
C GLU A 20 16.14 4.81 -10.73
N ALA A 21 14.89 5.29 -10.68
CA ALA A 21 14.54 6.50 -9.93
C ALA A 21 14.64 6.30 -8.41
N THR A 22 14.35 5.10 -7.91
CA THR A 22 14.41 4.77 -6.49
C THR A 22 15.79 4.25 -6.05
N ALA A 23 16.67 3.87 -6.97
CA ALA A 23 18.03 3.44 -6.67
C ALA A 23 18.88 4.53 -5.96
N SER A 24 18.55 5.81 -6.16
CA SER A 24 19.23 6.94 -5.50
C SER A 24 18.44 7.53 -4.32
N ILE A 25 17.22 7.07 -4.03
CA ILE A 25 16.36 7.65 -3.00
C ILE A 25 16.14 6.63 -1.89
N PRO A 26 16.70 6.83 -0.69
CA PRO A 26 16.43 5.97 0.44
C PRO A 26 14.97 6.17 0.91
N LEU A 27 14.14 5.16 0.67
CA LEU A 27 12.94 4.81 1.45
C LEU A 27 11.77 5.80 1.49
N SER A 28 11.81 6.91 0.77
CA SER A 28 10.67 7.83 0.66
C SER A 28 9.94 7.57 -0.64
N ARG A 29 8.60 7.50 -0.57
CA ARG A 29 7.73 7.30 -1.73
C ARG A 29 8.22 8.17 -2.89
N PRO A 30 8.36 7.63 -4.11
CA PRO A 30 8.72 8.43 -5.27
C PRO A 30 7.73 9.60 -5.38
N GLY A 31 8.26 10.82 -5.41
CA GLY A 31 7.45 12.03 -5.49
C GLY A 31 6.77 12.16 -6.86
N ALA A 32 5.85 13.11 -6.98
CA ALA A 32 5.14 13.40 -8.23
C ALA A 32 6.10 13.64 -9.42
N GLU A 33 7.29 14.19 -9.16
CA GLU A 33 8.34 14.41 -10.17
C GLU A 33 8.86 13.10 -10.77
N VAL A 34 9.04 12.06 -9.95
CA VAL A 34 9.45 10.73 -10.43
C VAL A 34 8.38 10.15 -11.35
N PHE A 35 7.12 10.26 -10.97
CA PHE A 35 6.02 9.77 -11.81
C PHE A 35 5.89 10.56 -13.12
N ALA A 36 6.14 11.88 -13.11
CA ALA A 36 6.17 12.68 -14.33
C ALA A 36 7.30 12.27 -15.30
N ASN A 37 8.48 11.93 -14.76
CA ASN A 37 9.59 11.42 -15.54
C ASN A 37 9.27 10.04 -16.14
N ILE A 38 8.68 9.14 -15.35
CA ILE A 38 8.24 7.82 -15.82
C ILE A 38 7.15 7.96 -16.89
N ALA A 39 6.18 8.88 -16.69
CA ALA A 39 5.13 9.20 -17.65
C ALA A 39 5.68 9.65 -19.01
N THR A 40 6.73 10.46 -18.99
CA THR A 40 7.42 10.88 -20.21
C THR A 40 8.09 9.70 -20.93
N LYS A 41 8.70 8.76 -20.19
CA LYS A 41 9.34 7.56 -20.77
C LYS A 41 8.31 6.59 -21.38
N ILE A 42 7.15 6.42 -20.75
CA ILE A 42 6.10 5.49 -21.18
C ILE A 42 5.19 6.13 -22.26
N GLY A 43 5.15 7.47 -22.35
CA GLY A 43 4.24 8.18 -23.25
C GLY A 43 2.79 8.17 -22.76
N ARG A 44 2.59 8.07 -21.44
CA ARG A 44 1.27 8.05 -20.78
C ARG A 44 1.10 9.31 -19.93
N PRO A 45 -0.15 9.76 -19.65
CA PRO A 45 -0.35 10.88 -18.75
C PRO A 45 0.11 10.51 -17.33
N VAL A 46 0.62 11.51 -16.60
CA VAL A 46 1.14 11.33 -15.24
C VAL A 46 0.07 10.78 -14.29
N GLU A 47 -1.20 11.11 -14.50
CA GLU A 47 -2.33 10.60 -13.72
C GLU A 47 -2.50 9.08 -13.87
N GLU A 48 -2.34 8.55 -15.10
CA GLU A 48 -2.41 7.11 -15.36
C GLU A 48 -1.20 6.37 -14.76
N VAL A 49 0.01 6.94 -14.89
CA VAL A 49 1.22 6.37 -14.28
C VAL A 49 1.14 6.39 -12.76
N THR A 50 0.67 7.49 -12.18
CA THR A 50 0.48 7.63 -10.73
C THR A 50 -0.52 6.58 -10.25
N SER A 51 -1.62 6.41 -10.98
CA SER A 51 -2.62 5.41 -10.65
C SER A 51 -2.08 3.98 -10.70
N HIS A 52 -1.33 3.67 -11.76
CA HIS A 52 -0.69 2.38 -11.93
C HIS A 52 0.38 2.13 -10.85
N ALA A 53 1.14 3.15 -10.48
CA ALA A 53 2.13 3.08 -9.41
C ALA A 53 1.50 2.74 -8.07
N TYR A 54 0.41 3.41 -7.68
CA TYR A 54 -0.32 3.10 -6.46
C TYR A 54 -0.86 1.67 -6.46
N ARG A 55 -1.49 1.23 -7.55
CA ARG A 55 -1.94 -0.16 -7.70
C ARG A 55 -0.79 -1.16 -7.59
N TYR A 56 0.35 -0.84 -8.21
CA TYR A 56 1.56 -1.66 -8.12
C TYR A 56 2.09 -1.74 -6.69
N PHE A 57 2.19 -0.62 -5.96
CA PHE A 57 2.66 -0.61 -4.58
C PHE A 57 1.73 -1.36 -3.64
N ILE A 58 0.41 -1.20 -3.79
CA ILE A 58 -0.59 -1.95 -3.01
C ILE A 58 -0.43 -3.45 -3.28
N LYS A 59 -0.32 -3.87 -4.55
CA LYS A 59 -0.10 -5.27 -4.93
C LYS A 59 1.22 -5.80 -4.38
N LEU A 60 2.30 -5.05 -4.48
CA LEU A 60 3.62 -5.43 -3.98
C LEU A 60 3.61 -5.65 -2.46
N GLN A 61 2.90 -4.80 -1.72
CA GLN A 61 2.73 -4.97 -0.28
C GLN A 61 1.86 -6.18 0.08
N SER A 62 0.79 -6.44 -0.68
CA SER A 62 -0.03 -7.64 -0.50
C SER A 62 0.71 -8.93 -0.85
N SER A 63 1.55 -8.93 -1.88
CA SER A 63 2.42 -10.09 -2.21
C SER A 63 3.50 -10.31 -1.15
N ALA A 64 4.09 -9.24 -0.62
CA ALA A 64 5.01 -9.34 0.53
C ALA A 64 4.29 -9.84 1.80
N LEU A 65 2.98 -9.58 1.92
CA LEU A 65 2.13 -10.11 2.98
C LEU A 65 1.89 -11.61 2.82
N ASP A 66 1.57 -12.07 1.61
CA ASP A 66 1.26 -13.46 1.28
C ASP A 66 2.44 -14.42 1.53
N LEU A 67 3.66 -13.95 1.26
CA LEU A 67 4.88 -14.69 1.60
C LEU A 67 5.02 -14.89 3.13
N GLN A 68 4.49 -13.97 3.93
CA GLN A 68 4.60 -13.99 5.39
C GLN A 68 3.44 -14.74 6.06
N THR A 69 2.24 -14.75 5.48
CA THR A 69 1.11 -15.57 5.95
C THR A 69 1.29 -17.05 5.66
N ASN A 70 1.98 -17.44 4.58
CA ASN A 70 2.32 -18.85 4.31
C ASN A 70 3.24 -19.47 5.39
N LEU A 71 3.93 -18.65 6.19
CA LEU A 71 4.73 -19.09 7.35
C LEU A 71 3.94 -19.09 8.67
N ASN A 72 2.71 -18.54 8.70
CA ASN A 72 1.87 -18.49 9.89
C ASN A 72 0.37 -18.62 9.53
N PRO A 73 -0.16 -19.86 9.43
CA PRO A 73 -1.49 -20.13 8.87
C PRO A 73 -2.67 -19.71 9.77
N THR A 74 -2.45 -19.06 10.92
CA THR A 74 -3.50 -18.76 11.90
C THR A 74 -4.20 -17.40 11.71
N LEU A 75 -3.91 -16.64 10.65
CA LEU A 75 -4.45 -15.29 10.43
C LEU A 75 -5.20 -15.14 9.10
N SER A 76 -5.84 -16.22 8.65
CA SER A 76 -6.70 -16.20 7.48
C SER A 76 -8.16 -15.97 7.87
N LEU A 77 -8.83 -15.08 7.12
CA LEU A 77 -10.25 -14.67 7.16
C LEU A 77 -10.59 -13.44 8.01
N ASN A 78 -10.63 -12.28 7.34
CA ASN A 78 -11.83 -11.43 7.32
C ASN A 78 -11.68 -10.33 6.28
N LEU A 79 -11.93 -10.69 5.02
CA LEU A 79 -12.54 -9.77 4.06
C LEU A 79 -13.98 -10.25 3.88
N GLU A 80 -14.91 -9.31 3.99
CA GLU A 80 -16.33 -9.39 3.62
C GLU A 80 -17.31 -9.89 4.71
N GLY A 81 -18.01 -8.94 5.31
CA GLY A 81 -19.45 -9.02 5.65
C GLY A 81 -19.93 -10.13 6.59
N GLY A 82 -20.09 -9.77 7.87
CA GLY A 82 -21.13 -10.35 8.73
C GLY A 82 -20.68 -11.34 9.81
N GLY A 83 -20.77 -10.89 11.06
CA GLY A 83 -21.11 -11.75 12.21
C GLY A 83 -20.04 -12.67 12.81
N SER A 84 -19.43 -12.19 13.90
CA SER A 84 -19.05 -12.97 15.10
C SER A 84 -17.98 -14.08 14.96
N GLN A 85 -16.72 -13.79 15.36
CA GLN A 85 -16.15 -14.17 16.68
C GLN A 85 -14.61 -14.05 16.74
N VAL A 86 -14.14 -13.28 17.74
CA VAL A 86 -12.84 -13.27 18.44
C VAL A 86 -11.55 -12.97 17.66
N GLY A 87 -11.46 -11.73 17.20
CA GLY A 87 -10.24 -10.92 17.09
C GLY A 87 -10.71 -9.47 17.11
N ALA A 88 -10.13 -8.58 17.91
CA ALA A 88 -10.65 -7.21 18.06
C ALA A 88 -10.84 -6.57 16.67
N ALA A 89 -12.08 -6.36 16.23
CA ALA A 89 -12.35 -5.79 14.92
C ALA A 89 -11.64 -4.44 14.84
N TRP A 90 -10.93 -4.18 13.74
CA TRP A 90 -10.27 -2.89 13.54
C TRP A 90 -11.32 -1.77 13.62
N THR A 91 -11.18 -0.90 14.62
CA THR A 91 -12.13 0.17 14.89
C THR A 91 -11.68 1.50 14.27
N ALA A 92 -12.58 2.47 14.22
CA ALA A 92 -12.21 3.84 13.83
C ALA A 92 -11.16 4.46 14.78
N GLU A 93 -11.15 4.05 16.06
CA GLU A 93 -10.11 4.47 17.02
C GLU A 93 -8.76 3.83 16.70
N ASP A 94 -8.75 2.58 16.21
CA ASP A 94 -7.56 1.93 15.68
C ASP A 94 -7.02 2.66 14.46
N ASP A 95 -7.86 3.12 13.53
CA ASP A 95 -7.44 3.93 12.36
C ASP A 95 -6.76 5.24 12.78
N ILE A 96 -7.38 5.99 13.70
CA ILE A 96 -6.80 7.25 14.21
C ILE A 96 -5.43 7.00 14.86
N ARG A 97 -5.32 5.93 15.65
CA ARG A 97 -4.07 5.57 16.33
C ARG A 97 -3.03 5.09 15.32
N PHE A 98 -3.44 4.28 14.36
CA PHE A 98 -2.61 3.77 13.28
C PHE A 98 -1.96 4.89 12.50
N GLU A 99 -2.76 5.85 12.02
CA GLU A 99 -2.26 6.99 11.25
C GLU A 99 -1.29 7.84 12.06
N LYS A 100 -1.59 8.08 13.35
CA LYS A 100 -0.64 8.75 14.26
C LYS A 100 0.67 7.96 14.39
N LEU A 101 0.61 6.64 14.58
CA LEU A 101 1.79 5.81 14.70
C LEU A 101 2.60 5.75 13.38
N LEU A 102 1.95 5.83 12.22
CA LEU A 102 2.65 5.97 10.93
C LEU A 102 3.49 7.24 10.84
N THR A 103 3.06 8.34 11.48
CA THR A 103 3.85 9.58 11.54
C THR A 103 5.09 9.47 12.44
N VAL A 104 5.01 8.65 13.49
CA VAL A 104 6.10 8.43 14.47
C VAL A 104 7.08 7.36 13.98
N HIS A 105 6.58 6.36 13.26
CA HIS A 105 7.34 5.23 12.75
C HIS A 105 7.43 5.27 11.21
N PRO A 106 8.48 5.93 10.65
CA PRO A 106 8.66 6.06 9.20
C PRO A 106 8.89 4.70 8.52
N ALA A 107 8.89 4.70 7.19
CA ALA A 107 9.06 3.49 6.38
C ALA A 107 10.36 2.73 6.74
N GLY A 108 10.26 1.42 6.97
CA GLY A 108 11.34 0.54 7.38
C GLY A 108 10.84 -0.87 7.71
N GLU A 109 11.75 -1.84 7.79
CA GLU A 109 11.44 -3.27 7.95
C GLU A 109 10.72 -3.55 9.29
N ASP A 110 11.20 -2.95 10.38
CA ASP A 110 10.66 -3.14 11.74
C ASP A 110 9.45 -2.26 12.07
N ARG A 111 9.01 -1.38 11.16
CA ARG A 111 7.98 -0.39 11.50
C ARG A 111 6.66 -1.06 11.90
N TRP A 112 6.32 -2.17 11.27
CA TRP A 112 5.06 -2.87 11.46
C TRP A 112 4.99 -3.55 12.82
N ASP A 113 6.13 -4.06 13.30
CA ASP A 113 6.26 -4.66 14.63
C ASP A 113 6.14 -3.59 15.72
N LYS A 114 6.80 -2.44 15.52
CA LYS A 114 6.71 -1.27 16.42
C LYS A 114 5.30 -0.71 16.50
N ILE A 115 4.64 -0.52 15.35
CA ILE A 115 3.26 -0.03 15.29
C ILE A 115 2.31 -1.05 15.92
N GLY A 116 2.45 -2.33 15.59
CA GLY A 116 1.61 -3.41 16.12
C GLY A 116 1.69 -3.53 17.64
N SER A 117 2.90 -3.42 18.19
CA SER A 117 3.15 -3.41 19.64
C SER A 117 2.64 -2.14 20.34
N ALA A 118 2.47 -1.03 19.62
CA ALA A 118 1.94 0.23 20.17
C ALA A 118 0.41 0.36 20.06
N MET A 119 -0.25 -0.57 19.36
CA MET A 119 -1.71 -0.66 19.32
C MET A 119 -2.29 -1.13 20.66
N THR A 120 -3.56 -0.85 20.91
CA THR A 120 -4.23 -1.34 22.13
C THR A 120 -5.63 -1.83 21.78
N PRO A 121 -5.89 -3.16 21.84
CA PRO A 121 -4.93 -4.22 22.15
C PRO A 121 -3.82 -4.33 21.09
N ASN A 122 -2.67 -4.92 21.45
CA ASN A 122 -1.56 -5.14 20.52
C ASN A 122 -2.08 -5.83 19.25
N LYS A 123 -1.66 -5.32 18.10
CA LYS A 123 -2.03 -5.86 16.79
C LYS A 123 -0.84 -6.58 16.18
N PRO A 124 -1.02 -7.75 15.58
CA PRO A 124 0.06 -8.41 14.87
C PRO A 124 0.49 -7.54 13.67
N PRO A 125 1.78 -7.52 13.31
CA PRO A 125 2.30 -6.73 12.19
C PRO A 125 1.56 -6.99 10.87
N ILE A 126 1.01 -8.19 10.70
CA ILE A 126 0.21 -8.57 9.53
C ILE A 126 -1.08 -7.75 9.43
N GLU A 127 -1.82 -7.57 10.53
CA GLU A 127 -3.05 -6.78 10.56
C GLU A 127 -2.74 -5.30 10.30
N VAL A 128 -1.63 -4.80 10.86
CA VAL A 128 -1.17 -3.43 10.63
C VAL A 128 -0.82 -3.19 9.16
N ARG A 129 -0.17 -4.16 8.50
CA ARG A 129 0.11 -4.08 7.06
C ARG A 129 -1.17 -4.11 6.22
N GLN A 130 -2.15 -4.94 6.60
CA GLN A 130 -3.45 -4.95 5.92
C GLN A 130 -4.18 -3.61 6.06
N ALA A 131 -4.16 -3.01 7.25
CA ALA A 131 -4.72 -1.68 7.46
C ALA A 131 -4.01 -0.62 6.62
N TYR A 132 -2.68 -0.69 6.52
CA TYR A 132 -1.91 0.18 5.63
C TYR A 132 -2.31 0.02 4.14
N SER A 133 -2.50 -1.20 3.66
CA SER A 133 -2.95 -1.45 2.29
C SER A 133 -4.35 -0.89 2.02
N ARG A 134 -5.27 -0.95 3.00
CA ARG A 134 -6.60 -0.32 2.89
C ARG A 134 -6.49 1.20 2.84
N LEU A 135 -5.73 1.80 3.77
CA LEU A 135 -5.46 3.24 3.77
C LEU A 135 -4.87 3.73 2.44
N LEU A 136 -3.94 2.97 1.85
CA LEU A 136 -3.40 3.27 0.53
C LEU A 136 -4.46 3.22 -0.57
N ALA A 137 -5.38 2.25 -0.52
CA ALA A 137 -6.47 2.13 -1.47
C ALA A 137 -7.46 3.29 -1.35
N ASP A 138 -7.81 3.71 -0.13
CA ASP A 138 -8.66 4.87 0.13
C ASP A 138 -8.00 6.18 -0.34
N VAL A 139 -6.72 6.39 0.01
CA VAL A 139 -5.95 7.54 -0.50
C VAL A 139 -5.89 7.51 -2.03
N PHE A 140 -5.69 6.34 -2.65
CA PHE A 140 -5.70 6.21 -4.10
C PHE A 140 -7.06 6.62 -4.71
N LYS A 141 -8.19 6.19 -4.12
CA LYS A 141 -9.53 6.61 -4.58
C LYS A 141 -9.69 8.13 -4.53
N ILE A 142 -9.26 8.74 -3.42
CA ILE A 142 -9.31 10.20 -3.23
C ILE A 142 -8.43 10.92 -4.27
N GLU A 143 -7.16 10.52 -4.41
CA GLU A 143 -6.19 11.17 -5.30
C GLU A 143 -6.57 11.01 -6.79
N CYS A 144 -7.29 9.95 -7.14
CA CYS A 144 -7.74 9.71 -8.51
C CYS A 144 -9.16 10.24 -8.79
N GLY A 145 -9.80 10.90 -7.82
CA GLY A 145 -11.16 11.43 -7.96
C GLY A 145 -12.20 10.34 -8.27
N ILE A 146 -11.96 9.10 -7.82
CA ILE A 146 -12.88 7.99 -7.98
C ILE A 146 -13.82 8.01 -6.77
N ASP A 147 -14.89 8.82 -6.85
CA ASP A 147 -16.03 8.74 -5.94
C ASP A 147 -16.82 7.45 -6.28
N GLU A 148 -17.31 6.76 -5.25
CA GLU A 148 -18.06 5.49 -5.33
C GLU A 148 -19.36 5.59 -6.15
#